data_AF-A0A167IVP5-F1
#
_entry.id   AF-A0A167IVP5-F1
#
_cell.length_a   1.000
_cell.length_b   1.000
_cell.length_c   1.000
_cell.angle_alpha   90.00
_cell.angle_beta   90.00
_cell.angle_gamma   90.00
#
_symmetry.space_group_name_H-M   'P 1'
#
loop_
_entity.id
_entity.type
_entity.pdbx_description
1 polymer ?
#
loop_
_entity_poly.entity_id
_entity_poly.type
_entity_poly.pdbx_seq_one_letter_code
_entity_poly.pdbx_strand_id
1 'polypeptide(L)'
;MSRTNPGVPASAAELQVLSELPYAAYARYERGKQCLPGTRTQVLQDIKGWIEAETSNVPRLYFLHGSAGTGKSTIAHSIAAQYDDQRRLGSSFVIRRVYHCAISDILPTIARDLADLIPSFRTALIEVIKSRKSDRNISGLMEQFEMYIRRPCMAAEFSETHVIVLDALDELGPPQVRSRFLAVLGAWAEELPHNFRLLLTARGEGDIM
;
A
#
# COMPACT_ATOMS: atom_id res chain seq x y z
N MET A 1 26.06 4.61 9.23
CA MET A 1 25.02 5.28 10.05
C MET A 1 24.40 6.38 9.20
N SER A 2 23.48 6.04 8.28
CA SER A 2 22.72 7.05 7.55
C SER A 2 21.61 7.58 8.47
N ARG A 3 21.70 8.85 8.83
CA ARG A 3 20.59 9.56 9.46
C ARG A 3 19.56 9.76 8.35
N THR A 4 18.47 8.99 8.38
CA THR A 4 17.31 9.28 7.53
C THR A 4 16.77 10.64 7.97
N ASN A 5 16.90 11.62 7.08
CA ASN A 5 16.41 12.97 7.31
C ASN A 5 14.88 12.87 7.43
N PRO A 6 14.24 13.30 8.53
CA PRO A 6 12.80 13.35 8.57
C PRO A 6 12.34 14.26 7.42
N GLY A 7 11.58 13.70 6.47
CA GLY A 7 11.06 14.45 5.33
C GLY A 7 10.38 15.74 5.80
N VAL A 8 10.48 16.80 5.00
CA VAL A 8 9.90 18.11 5.32
C VAL A 8 8.39 17.92 5.57
N PRO A 9 7.87 18.30 6.75
CA PRO A 9 6.45 18.14 7.06
C PRO A 9 5.60 18.95 6.08
N ALA A 10 4.41 18.44 5.76
CA ALA A 10 3.48 19.14 4.87
C ALA A 10 3.00 20.45 5.51
N SER A 11 2.93 21.51 4.71
CA SER A 11 2.33 22.78 5.08
C SER A 11 0.81 22.65 5.26
N ALA A 12 0.19 23.60 5.97
CA ALA A 12 -1.25 23.62 6.17
C ALA A 12 -2.04 23.63 4.85
N ALA A 13 -1.53 24.33 3.82
CA ALA A 13 -2.15 24.37 2.50
C ALA A 13 -2.06 23.02 1.77
N GLU A 14 -0.95 22.29 1.91
CA GLU A 14 -0.81 20.94 1.36
C GLU A 14 -1.76 19.97 2.07
N LEU A 15 -1.84 20.02 3.41
CA LEU A 15 -2.75 19.20 4.19
C LEU A 15 -4.22 19.44 3.82
N GLN A 16 -4.59 20.69 3.56
CA GLN A 16 -5.94 21.04 3.12
C GLN A 16 -6.29 20.34 1.79
N VAL A 17 -5.37 20.30 0.82
CA VAL A 17 -5.59 19.62 -0.47
C VAL A 17 -5.65 18.11 -0.29
N LEU A 18 -4.73 17.52 0.49
CA LEU A 18 -4.71 16.08 0.73
C LEU A 18 -5.95 15.58 1.51
N SER A 19 -6.58 16.46 2.31
CA SER A 19 -7.82 16.16 3.01
C SER A 19 -9.04 15.97 2.10
N GLU A 20 -8.94 16.37 0.81
CA GLU A 20 -9.97 16.10 -0.19
C GLU A 20 -10.07 14.59 -0.54
N LEU A 21 -9.02 13.81 -0.23
CA LEU A 21 -8.99 12.36 -0.42
C LEU A 21 -9.49 11.62 0.85
N PRO A 22 -10.33 10.58 0.70
CA PRO A 22 -10.77 9.77 1.84
C PRO A 22 -9.57 9.07 2.51
N TYR A 23 -9.70 8.80 3.81
CA TYR A 23 -8.64 8.18 4.59
C TYR A 23 -9.22 7.23 5.65
N ALA A 24 -8.92 5.94 5.50
CA ALA A 24 -9.37 4.92 6.44
C ALA A 24 -8.36 4.74 7.59
N ALA A 25 -8.34 5.69 8.54
CA ALA A 25 -7.38 5.70 9.66
C ALA A 25 -7.39 4.41 10.52
N TYR A 26 -8.53 3.71 10.56
CA TYR A 26 -8.70 2.46 11.32
C TYR A 26 -8.20 1.21 10.60
N ALA A 27 -7.86 1.32 9.31
CA ALA A 27 -7.46 0.19 8.48
C ALA A 27 -5.94 -0.01 8.47
N ARG A 28 -5.20 0.30 9.53
CA ARG A 28 -3.73 0.16 9.57
C ARG A 28 -3.29 -1.11 10.29
N TYR A 29 -2.04 -1.53 10.06
CA TYR A 29 -1.40 -2.57 10.85
C TYR A 29 -1.39 -2.26 12.35
N GLU A 30 -1.34 -3.30 13.20
CA GLU A 30 -1.33 -3.16 14.65
C GLU A 30 -0.05 -3.80 15.23
N ARG A 31 0.75 -3.02 15.95
CA ARG A 31 2.01 -3.50 16.58
C ARG A 31 1.79 -4.65 17.57
N GLY A 32 0.62 -4.70 18.23
CA GLY A 32 0.25 -5.80 19.13
C GLY A 32 -0.10 -7.11 18.43
N LYS A 33 -0.19 -7.13 17.10
CA LYS A 33 -0.56 -8.31 16.29
C LYS A 33 0.61 -8.89 15.50
N GLN A 34 1.84 -8.51 15.83
CA GLN A 34 3.05 -9.04 15.23
C GLN A 34 3.30 -10.51 15.63
N CYS A 35 4.19 -11.17 14.89
CA CYS A 35 4.66 -12.50 15.21
C CYS A 35 5.33 -12.49 16.58
N LEU A 36 5.08 -13.55 17.36
CA LEU A 36 5.82 -13.77 18.59
C LEU A 36 7.30 -13.99 18.27
N PRO A 37 8.23 -13.54 19.13
CA PRO A 37 9.65 -13.77 18.93
C PRO A 37 9.96 -15.25 18.65
N GLY A 38 10.80 -15.51 17.64
CA GLY A 38 11.19 -16.87 17.24
C GLY A 38 10.15 -17.65 16.40
N THR A 39 8.98 -17.07 16.10
CA THR A 39 7.98 -17.70 15.25
C THR A 39 8.03 -17.18 13.81
N ARG A 40 7.63 -18.02 12.84
CA ARG A 40 7.52 -17.65 11.41
C ARG A 40 8.79 -17.01 10.80
N THR A 41 9.95 -17.26 11.42
CA THR A 41 11.22 -16.64 11.09
C THR A 41 11.62 -16.84 9.64
N GLN A 42 11.48 -18.06 9.11
CA GLN A 42 11.79 -18.37 7.72
C GLN A 42 10.95 -17.53 6.76
N VAL A 43 9.62 -17.50 6.94
CA VAL A 43 8.72 -16.75 6.06
C VAL A 43 9.02 -15.24 6.11
N LEU A 44 9.30 -14.70 7.29
CA LEU A 44 9.70 -13.30 7.44
C LEU A 44 11.02 -12.99 6.73
N GLN A 45 11.99 -13.92 6.81
CA GLN A 45 13.27 -13.79 6.10
C GLN A 45 13.10 -13.86 4.58
N ASP A 46 12.24 -14.76 4.09
CA ASP A 46 11.97 -14.90 2.65
C ASP A 46 11.32 -13.62 2.09
N ILE A 47 10.32 -13.08 2.78
CA ILE A 47 9.67 -11.81 2.40
C ILE A 47 10.67 -10.66 2.47
N LYS A 48 11.52 -10.60 3.49
CA LYS A 48 12.58 -9.58 3.59
C LYS A 48 13.54 -9.69 2.40
N GLY A 49 14.01 -10.90 2.08
CA GLY A 49 14.89 -11.13 0.93
C GLY A 49 14.25 -10.67 -0.37
N TRP A 50 12.96 -10.92 -0.55
CA TRP A 50 12.19 -10.43 -1.69
C TRP A 50 12.09 -8.88 -1.73
N ILE A 51 11.85 -8.23 -0.59
CA ILE A 51 11.76 -6.76 -0.52
C ILE A 51 13.10 -6.10 -0.87
N GLU A 52 14.20 -6.61 -0.30
CA GLU A 52 15.54 -6.04 -0.46
C GLU A 52 16.21 -6.44 -1.79
N ALA A 53 15.56 -7.23 -2.64
CA ALA A 53 16.15 -7.62 -3.90
C ALA A 53 16.29 -6.41 -4.84
N GLU A 54 17.53 -6.11 -5.22
CA GLU A 54 17.91 -4.92 -6.02
C GLU A 54 17.65 -5.07 -7.52
N THR A 55 17.19 -6.23 -7.99
CA THR A 55 17.01 -6.49 -9.42
C THR A 55 15.59 -6.16 -9.89
N SER A 56 15.50 -5.58 -11.09
CA SER A 56 14.22 -5.30 -11.77
C SER A 56 13.45 -6.57 -12.14
N ASN A 57 14.09 -7.74 -12.12
CA ASN A 57 13.51 -9.02 -12.51
C ASN A 57 12.73 -9.70 -11.38
N VAL A 58 12.76 -9.14 -10.17
CA VAL A 58 12.00 -9.67 -9.03
C VAL A 58 10.56 -9.13 -9.08
N PRO A 59 9.54 -10.01 -9.02
CA PRO A 59 8.14 -9.59 -9.02
C PRO A 59 7.86 -8.51 -7.98
N ARG A 60 7.01 -7.54 -8.33
CA ARG A 60 6.63 -6.46 -7.40
C ARG A 60 5.50 -6.84 -6.44
N LEU A 61 4.86 -7.97 -6.69
CA LEU A 61 3.82 -8.54 -5.83
C LEU A 61 4.35 -9.79 -5.13
N TYR A 62 4.12 -9.85 -3.82
CA TYR A 62 4.28 -11.08 -3.04
C TYR A 62 2.92 -11.45 -2.47
N PHE A 63 2.40 -12.61 -2.86
CA PHE A 63 1.11 -13.09 -2.39
C PHE A 63 1.30 -14.17 -1.32
N LEU A 64 1.08 -13.79 -0.06
CA LEU A 64 1.08 -14.71 1.07
C LEU A 64 -0.33 -15.28 1.26
N HIS A 65 -0.54 -16.50 0.77
CA HIS A 65 -1.84 -17.16 0.83
C HIS A 65 -1.86 -18.41 1.73
N GLY A 66 -3.06 -18.85 2.10
CA GLY A 66 -3.26 -20.05 2.92
C GLY A 66 -4.57 -20.02 3.70
N SER A 67 -4.87 -21.11 4.40
CA SER A 67 -6.12 -21.28 5.15
C SER A 67 -6.31 -20.24 6.26
N ALA A 68 -7.55 -20.09 6.75
CA ALA A 68 -7.83 -19.25 7.91
C ALA A 68 -7.04 -19.73 9.14
N GLY A 69 -6.62 -18.80 10.01
CA GLY A 69 -5.91 -19.13 11.25
C GLY A 69 -4.41 -19.47 11.10
N THR A 70 -3.84 -19.44 9.88
CA THR A 70 -2.41 -19.78 9.68
C THR A 70 -1.43 -18.67 10.07
N GLY A 71 -1.93 -17.48 10.45
CA GLY A 71 -1.11 -16.36 10.91
C GLY A 71 -0.60 -15.42 9.81
N LYS A 72 -1.23 -15.40 8.62
CA LYS A 72 -0.86 -14.50 7.51
C LYS A 72 -0.92 -13.03 7.91
N SER A 73 -2.01 -12.60 8.54
CA SER A 73 -2.15 -11.23 9.07
C SER A 73 -1.08 -10.90 10.08
N THR A 74 -0.72 -11.85 10.95
CA THR A 74 0.37 -11.68 11.92
C THR A 74 1.72 -11.43 11.23
N ILE A 75 2.00 -12.13 10.13
CA ILE A 75 3.18 -11.89 9.29
C ILE A 75 3.10 -10.51 8.62
N ALA A 76 1.96 -10.15 8.03
CA ALA A 76 1.74 -8.84 7.40
C ALA A 76 1.96 -7.68 8.40
N HIS A 77 1.43 -7.80 9.61
CA HIS A 77 1.65 -6.83 10.69
C HIS A 77 3.13 -6.72 11.10
N SER A 78 3.87 -7.84 11.10
CA SER A 78 5.30 -7.85 11.42
C SER A 78 6.13 -7.15 10.34
N ILE A 79 5.87 -7.45 9.08
CA ILE A 79 6.52 -6.78 7.95
C ILE A 79 6.19 -5.28 7.97
N ALA A 80 4.91 -4.92 8.13
CA ALA A 80 4.51 -3.52 8.21
C ALA A 80 5.24 -2.78 9.35
N ALA A 81 5.25 -3.32 10.56
CA ALA A 81 5.93 -2.72 11.70
C ALA A 81 7.45 -2.57 11.46
N GLN A 82 8.10 -3.61 10.94
CA GLN A 82 9.54 -3.59 10.67
C GLN A 82 9.95 -2.53 9.65
N TYR A 83 9.14 -2.33 8.60
CA TYR A 83 9.43 -1.34 7.56
C TYR A 83 8.94 0.06 7.94
N ASP A 84 7.96 0.18 8.84
CA ASP A 84 7.58 1.46 9.45
C ASP A 84 8.71 2.02 10.33
N ASP A 85 9.34 1.16 11.14
CA ASP A 85 10.51 1.53 11.96
C ASP A 85 11.71 2.01 11.12
N GLN A 86 11.77 1.60 9.85
CA GLN A 86 12.79 2.01 8.89
C GLN A 86 12.36 3.20 8.03
N ARG A 87 11.13 3.71 8.19
CA ARG A 87 10.52 4.73 7.31
C ARG A 87 10.44 4.31 5.84
N ARG A 88 10.18 3.02 5.60
CA ARG A 88 10.03 2.41 4.28
C ARG A 88 8.65 1.77 4.07
N LEU A 89 7.78 1.79 5.07
CA LEU A 89 6.38 1.41 4.91
C LEU A 89 5.63 2.56 4.20
N GLY A 90 5.37 2.38 2.90
CA GLY A 90 4.61 3.34 2.11
C GLY A 90 3.14 3.41 2.51
N SER A 91 2.52 2.28 2.84
CA SER A 91 1.19 2.22 3.47
C SER A 91 0.92 0.82 4.01
N SER A 92 -0.05 0.71 4.93
CA SER A 92 -0.65 -0.56 5.31
C SER A 92 -2.16 -0.43 5.38
N PHE A 93 -2.85 -1.36 4.73
CA PHE A 93 -4.31 -1.45 4.71
C PHE A 93 -4.79 -2.84 5.14
N VAL A 94 -5.52 -2.94 6.24
CA VAL A 94 -6.13 -4.18 6.74
C VAL A 94 -7.60 -4.18 6.34
N ILE A 95 -7.95 -5.03 5.39
CA ILE A 95 -9.31 -5.13 4.89
C ILE A 95 -10.14 -5.92 5.90
N ARG A 96 -11.24 -5.30 6.35
CA ARG A 96 -12.11 -5.90 7.36
C ARG A 96 -13.55 -5.77 6.93
N ARG A 97 -14.24 -6.89 6.79
CA ARG A 97 -15.66 -6.89 6.40
C ARG A 97 -16.53 -6.13 7.40
N VAL A 98 -16.19 -6.20 8.69
CA VAL A 98 -16.96 -5.58 9.80
C VAL A 98 -16.96 -4.05 9.72
N TYR A 99 -15.92 -3.44 9.15
CA TYR A 99 -15.83 -1.99 9.04
C TYR A 99 -16.32 -1.45 7.69
N HIS A 100 -16.97 -2.30 6.88
CA HIS A 100 -17.45 -1.93 5.55
C HIS A 100 -16.41 -1.14 4.74
N CYS A 101 -15.13 -1.53 4.82
CA CYS A 101 -14.05 -0.83 4.11
C CYS A 101 -14.43 -0.71 2.64
N ALA A 102 -14.60 0.52 2.15
CA ALA A 102 -14.96 0.71 0.76
C ALA A 102 -13.70 0.51 -0.08
N ILE A 103 -13.85 -0.17 -1.21
CA ILE A 103 -12.76 -0.30 -2.19
C ILE A 103 -12.22 1.06 -2.63
N SER A 104 -13.09 2.09 -2.62
CA SER A 104 -12.76 3.48 -2.90
C SER A 104 -11.88 4.16 -1.85
N ASP A 105 -11.67 3.55 -0.68
CA ASP A 105 -10.83 4.11 0.38
C ASP A 105 -9.38 3.63 0.27
N ILE A 106 -9.13 2.49 -0.39
CA ILE A 106 -7.82 1.83 -0.39
C ILE A 106 -6.76 2.69 -1.09
N LEU A 107 -6.98 3.02 -2.37
CA LEU A 107 -5.99 3.79 -3.16
C LEU A 107 -5.78 5.21 -2.62
N PRO A 108 -6.83 5.96 -2.22
CA PRO A 108 -6.62 7.27 -1.59
C PRO A 108 -5.88 7.19 -0.25
N THR A 109 -6.14 6.15 0.56
CA THR A 109 -5.39 5.94 1.81
C THR A 109 -3.91 5.69 1.54
N ILE A 110 -3.60 4.81 0.56
CA ILE A 110 -2.21 4.57 0.15
C ILE A 110 -1.56 5.85 -0.38
N ALA A 111 -2.25 6.62 -1.22
CA ALA A 111 -1.72 7.87 -1.78
C ALA A 111 -1.42 8.90 -0.68
N ARG A 112 -2.29 9.04 0.32
CA ARG A 112 -2.06 9.92 1.46
C ARG A 112 -0.88 9.47 2.32
N ASP A 113 -0.78 8.18 2.64
CA ASP A 113 0.36 7.64 3.40
C ASP A 113 1.69 7.85 2.64
N LEU A 114 1.71 7.64 1.32
CA LEU A 114 2.88 7.90 0.48
C LEU A 114 3.25 9.38 0.42
N ALA A 115 2.26 10.29 0.36
CA ALA A 115 2.50 11.73 0.40
C ALA A 115 3.05 12.21 1.76
N ASP A 116 2.65 11.57 2.85
CA ASP A 116 3.21 11.87 4.17
C ASP A 116 4.67 11.40 4.27
N LEU A 117 5.01 10.31 3.60
CA LEU A 117 6.35 9.72 3.63
C LEU A 117 7.34 10.36 2.63
N ILE A 118 6.88 10.66 1.42
CA ILE A 118 7.72 10.96 0.25
C ILE A 118 7.38 12.35 -0.30
N PRO A 119 8.20 13.39 -0.02
CA PRO A 119 7.88 14.77 -0.41
C PRO A 119 7.73 15.00 -1.92
N SER A 120 8.52 14.33 -2.76
CA SER A 120 8.42 14.42 -4.22
C SER A 120 7.07 13.88 -4.71
N PHE A 121 6.63 12.73 -4.18
CA PHE A 121 5.32 12.16 -4.42
C PHE A 121 4.19 13.09 -3.94
N ARG A 122 4.34 13.70 -2.76
CA ARG A 122 3.35 14.66 -2.23
C ARG A 122 3.11 15.82 -3.19
N THR A 123 4.18 16.44 -3.67
CA THR A 123 4.09 17.54 -4.64
C THR A 123 3.33 17.12 -5.88
N ALA A 124 3.71 15.98 -6.47
CA ALA A 124 3.05 15.45 -7.67
C ALA A 124 1.57 15.11 -7.44
N LEU A 125 1.23 14.49 -6.31
CA LEU A 125 -0.16 14.18 -5.96
C LEU A 125 -1.01 15.44 -5.82
N ILE A 126 -0.47 16.48 -5.17
CA ILE A 126 -1.17 17.76 -4.98
C ILE A 126 -1.44 18.45 -6.30
N GLU A 127 -0.49 18.42 -7.24
CA GLU A 127 -0.69 18.95 -8.59
C GLU A 127 -1.82 18.21 -9.31
N VAL A 128 -1.85 16.87 -9.21
CA VAL A 128 -2.92 16.06 -9.78
C VAL A 128 -4.28 16.44 -9.19
N ILE A 129 -4.41 16.55 -7.87
CA ILE A 129 -5.68 16.94 -7.21
C ILE A 129 -6.12 18.35 -7.62
N LYS A 130 -5.20 19.32 -7.61
CA LYS A 130 -5.51 20.72 -7.98
C LYS A 130 -5.96 20.86 -9.43
N SER A 131 -5.32 20.13 -10.35
CA SER A 131 -5.64 20.19 -11.79
C SER A 131 -7.07 19.76 -12.12
N ARG A 132 -7.75 19.04 -11.20
CA ARG A 132 -9.07 18.43 -11.41
C ARG A 132 -10.17 18.99 -10.53
N LYS A 133 -9.98 20.14 -9.85
CA LYS A 133 -11.05 20.77 -9.03
C LYS A 133 -12.35 21.06 -9.80
N SER A 134 -12.33 21.02 -11.14
CA SER A 134 -13.51 21.09 -12.03
C SER A 134 -14.19 19.75 -12.35
N ASP A 135 -13.52 18.60 -12.21
CA ASP A 135 -14.01 17.27 -12.58
C ASP A 135 -14.21 16.40 -11.31
N ARG A 136 -15.39 16.51 -10.69
CA ARG A 136 -15.64 16.00 -9.32
C ARG A 136 -15.90 14.49 -9.18
N ASN A 137 -15.69 13.68 -10.22
CA ASN A 137 -16.05 12.25 -10.17
C ASN A 137 -14.94 11.35 -10.69
N ILE A 138 -13.84 11.18 -9.93
CA ILE A 138 -12.99 10.01 -10.09
C ILE A 138 -13.70 8.83 -9.42
N SER A 139 -14.64 8.22 -10.15
CA SER A 139 -15.42 7.08 -9.65
C SER A 139 -14.82 5.73 -10.04
N GLY A 140 -13.96 5.70 -11.07
CA GLY A 140 -13.34 4.48 -11.56
C GLY A 140 -12.12 4.09 -10.72
N LEU A 141 -12.05 2.83 -10.26
CA LEU A 141 -10.91 2.34 -9.49
C LEU A 141 -9.58 2.43 -10.26
N MET A 142 -9.60 2.12 -11.57
CA MET A 142 -8.42 2.26 -12.43
C MET A 142 -8.04 3.74 -12.64
N GLU A 143 -9.03 4.63 -12.69
CA GLU A 143 -8.79 6.07 -12.75
C GLU A 143 -8.19 6.60 -11.44
N GLN A 144 -8.64 6.11 -10.29
CA GLN A 144 -8.01 6.39 -8.99
C GLN A 144 -6.57 5.89 -8.95
N PHE A 145 -6.29 4.69 -9.49
CA PHE A 145 -4.93 4.17 -9.58
C PHE A 145 -4.04 5.06 -10.46
N GLU A 146 -4.50 5.39 -11.67
CA GLU A 146 -3.81 6.28 -12.59
C GLU A 146 -3.46 7.61 -11.93
N MET A 147 -4.45 8.24 -11.28
CA MET A 147 -4.35 9.61 -10.80
C MET A 147 -3.65 9.72 -9.46
N TYR A 148 -3.97 8.85 -8.50
CA TYR A 148 -3.48 8.99 -7.13
C TYR A 148 -2.20 8.21 -6.88
N ILE A 149 -1.90 7.20 -7.70
CA ILE A 149 -0.73 6.35 -7.52
C ILE A 149 0.23 6.48 -8.71
N ARG A 150 -0.20 6.08 -9.91
CA ARG A 150 0.72 5.92 -11.03
C ARG A 150 1.36 7.22 -11.46
N ARG A 151 0.57 8.26 -11.76
CA ARG A 151 1.11 9.57 -12.18
C ARG A 151 2.02 10.19 -11.11
N PRO A 152 1.64 10.27 -9.83
CA PRO A 152 2.53 10.75 -8.79
C PRO A 152 3.80 9.91 -8.66
N CYS A 153 3.72 8.58 -8.77
CA CYS A 153 4.91 7.72 -8.80
C CYS A 153 5.82 7.98 -10.00
N MET A 154 5.29 8.28 -11.18
CA MET A 154 6.12 8.57 -12.36
C MET A 154 6.82 9.92 -12.29
N ALA A 155 6.24 10.88 -11.56
CA ALA A 155 6.80 12.22 -11.38
C ALA A 155 7.72 12.33 -10.14
N ALA A 156 7.68 11.34 -9.24
CA ALA A 156 8.43 11.34 -8.00
C ALA A 156 9.78 10.61 -8.14
N GLU A 157 10.72 11.02 -7.30
CA GLU A 157 12.02 10.36 -7.14
C GLU A 157 12.00 9.44 -5.91
N PHE A 158 12.57 8.24 -6.06
CA PHE A 158 12.68 7.24 -4.99
C PHE A 158 14.14 6.78 -4.85
N SER A 159 14.71 6.99 -3.66
CA SER A 159 16.07 6.52 -3.32
C SER A 159 16.10 5.12 -2.72
N GLU A 160 14.96 4.60 -2.30
CA GLU A 160 14.85 3.33 -1.59
C GLU A 160 13.57 2.58 -1.97
N THR A 161 13.56 1.28 -1.65
CA THR A 161 12.37 0.44 -1.84
C THR A 161 11.37 0.69 -0.73
N HIS A 162 10.13 0.98 -1.12
CA HIS A 162 8.96 1.22 -0.28
C HIS A 162 8.02 0.01 -0.33
N VAL A 163 7.54 -0.39 0.85
CA VAL A 163 6.67 -1.55 1.02
C VAL A 163 5.24 -1.09 1.24
N ILE A 164 4.29 -1.69 0.56
CA ILE A 164 2.87 -1.54 0.82
C ILE A 164 2.33 -2.90 1.24
N VAL A 165 1.51 -2.91 2.29
CA VAL A 165 0.96 -4.14 2.84
C VAL A 165 -0.55 -4.10 2.79
N LEU A 166 -1.17 -4.98 2.01
CA LEU A 166 -2.63 -5.18 2.00
C LEU A 166 -2.96 -6.52 2.62
N ASP A 167 -3.63 -6.49 3.77
CA ASP A 167 -3.98 -7.68 4.53
C ASP A 167 -5.45 -8.05 4.34
N ALA A 168 -5.72 -9.36 4.23
CA ALA A 168 -7.04 -9.97 4.13
C ALA A 168 -7.85 -9.55 2.88
N LEU A 169 -7.23 -9.62 1.70
CA LEU A 169 -7.89 -9.27 0.43
C LEU A 169 -9.16 -10.09 0.15
N ASP A 170 -9.27 -11.31 0.69
CA ASP A 170 -10.50 -12.12 0.63
C ASP A 170 -11.71 -11.48 1.34
N GLU A 171 -11.47 -10.55 2.25
CA GLU A 171 -12.53 -9.80 2.92
C GLU A 171 -13.08 -8.62 2.09
N LEU A 172 -12.48 -8.32 0.93
CA LEU A 172 -12.86 -7.19 0.07
C LEU A 172 -14.14 -7.48 -0.73
N GLY A 173 -15.29 -7.36 -0.08
CA GLY A 173 -16.58 -7.45 -0.76
C GLY A 173 -16.78 -8.76 -1.55
N PRO A 174 -17.70 -8.78 -2.53
CA PRO A 174 -17.95 -9.93 -3.38
C PRO A 174 -16.89 -10.10 -4.49
N PRO A 175 -16.80 -11.27 -5.15
CA PRO A 175 -15.81 -11.56 -6.20
C PRO A 175 -15.71 -10.51 -7.31
N GLN A 176 -16.82 -9.87 -7.70
CA GLN A 176 -16.83 -8.84 -8.74
C GLN A 176 -16.06 -7.56 -8.30
N VAL A 177 -16.10 -7.25 -7.01
CA VAL A 177 -15.34 -6.12 -6.43
C VAL A 177 -13.86 -6.49 -6.35
N ARG A 178 -13.54 -7.71 -5.91
CA ARG A 178 -12.16 -8.23 -5.86
C ARG A 178 -11.51 -8.28 -7.23
N SER A 179 -12.21 -8.79 -8.24
CA SER A 179 -11.71 -8.85 -9.62
C SER A 179 -11.32 -7.48 -10.17
N ARG A 180 -12.10 -6.43 -9.89
CA ARG A 180 -11.74 -5.05 -10.26
C ARG A 180 -10.47 -4.57 -9.55
N PHE A 181 -10.31 -4.93 -8.27
CA PHE A 181 -9.11 -4.59 -7.52
C PHE A 181 -7.89 -5.36 -8.02
N LEU A 182 -8.02 -6.66 -8.32
CA LEU A 182 -6.97 -7.49 -8.90
C LEU A 182 -6.47 -6.93 -10.24
N ALA A 183 -7.35 -6.36 -11.07
CA ALA A 183 -6.92 -5.66 -12.28
C ALA A 183 -6.02 -4.45 -11.98
N VAL A 184 -6.32 -3.69 -10.93
CA VAL A 184 -5.44 -2.60 -10.47
C VAL A 184 -4.12 -3.14 -9.90
N LEU A 185 -4.15 -4.26 -9.19
CA LEU A 185 -2.93 -4.90 -8.68
C LEU A 185 -2.02 -5.41 -9.82
N GLY A 186 -2.61 -5.90 -10.91
CA GLY A 186 -1.87 -6.23 -12.14
C GLY A 186 -1.19 -5.01 -12.75
N ALA A 187 -1.94 -3.92 -12.96
CA ALA A 187 -1.39 -2.65 -13.43
C ALA A 187 -0.31 -2.10 -12.48
N TRP A 188 -0.48 -2.25 -11.17
CA TRP A 188 0.52 -1.89 -10.17
C TRP A 188 1.83 -2.64 -10.38
N ALA A 189 1.76 -3.97 -10.57
CA ALA A 189 2.93 -4.81 -10.78
C ALA A 189 3.69 -4.43 -12.05
N GLU A 190 2.99 -4.10 -13.12
CA GLU A 190 3.60 -3.80 -14.42
C GLU A 190 4.11 -2.36 -14.48
N GLU A 191 3.31 -1.40 -14.04
CA GLU A 191 3.51 0.00 -14.39
C GLU A 191 4.30 0.82 -13.37
N LEU A 192 4.34 0.48 -12.09
CA LEU A 192 5.02 1.32 -11.09
C LEU A 192 6.56 1.24 -11.15
N PRO A 193 7.30 2.11 -10.46
CA PRO A 193 8.74 1.95 -10.32
C PRO A 193 9.12 0.65 -9.57
N HIS A 194 10.30 0.11 -9.84
CA HIS A 194 10.83 -1.08 -9.16
C HIS A 194 11.05 -0.88 -7.65
N ASN A 195 11.08 0.39 -7.21
CA ASN A 195 11.13 0.80 -5.82
C ASN A 195 9.86 0.47 -5.01
N PHE A 196 8.82 -0.11 -5.61
CA PHE A 196 7.61 -0.50 -4.89
C PHE A 196 7.49 -2.01 -4.77
N ARG A 197 7.23 -2.47 -3.54
CA ARG A 197 6.95 -3.86 -3.20
C ARG A 197 5.59 -3.93 -2.53
N LEU A 198 4.68 -4.73 -3.10
CA LEU A 198 3.33 -4.91 -2.58
C LEU A 198 3.17 -6.32 -2.00
N LEU A 199 3.06 -6.40 -0.68
CA LEU A 199 2.75 -7.62 0.05
C LEU A 199 1.23 -7.73 0.19
N LEU A 200 0.68 -8.84 -0.29
CA LEU A 200 -0.74 -9.15 -0.21
C LEU A 200 -0.94 -10.38 0.65
N THR A 201 -1.99 -10.39 1.48
CA THR A 201 -2.48 -11.63 2.09
C THR A 201 -3.91 -11.92 1.67
N ALA A 202 -4.23 -13.19 1.47
CA ALA A 202 -5.60 -13.64 1.35
C ALA A 202 -5.74 -15.14 1.64
N ARG A 203 -6.97 -15.61 1.77
CA ARG A 203 -7.28 -17.03 1.57
C ARG A 203 -7.10 -17.40 0.09
N GLY A 204 -6.72 -18.65 -0.17
CA GLY A 204 -6.70 -19.18 -1.53
C GLY A 204 -8.12 -19.45 -2.01
N GLU A 205 -8.82 -18.41 -2.45
CA GLU A 205 -10.13 -18.49 -3.10
C GLU A 205 -9.94 -18.45 -4.63
N GLY A 206 -10.77 -19.19 -5.38
CA GLY A 206 -10.58 -19.39 -6.82
C GLY A 206 -10.69 -18.12 -7.68
N ASP A 207 -11.21 -17.02 -7.14
CA ASP A 207 -11.27 -15.72 -7.81
C ASP A 207 -10.08 -14.80 -7.48
N ILE A 208 -9.20 -15.22 -6.55
CA ILE A 208 -7.99 -14.49 -6.12
C ILE A 208 -6.71 -15.17 -6.64
N MET A 209 -6.77 -16.49 -6.85
CA MET A 209 -5.66 -17.33 -7.33
C MET A 209 -5.46 -17.26 -8.85
#